data_AF-A0A553ZSD1-F1
#
_entry.id   AF-A0A553ZSD1-F1
#
_cell.length_a   1.000
_cell.length_b   1.000
_cell.length_c   1.000
_cell.angle_alpha   90.00
_cell.angle_beta   90.00
_cell.angle_gamma   90.00
#
_symmetry.space_group_name_H-M   'P 1'
#
loop_
_entity.id
_entity.type
_entity.pdbx_description
1 polymer ?
#
loop_
_entity_poly.entity_id
_entity_poly.type
_entity_poly.pdbx_seq_one_letter_code
_entity_poly.pdbx_strand_id
1 'polypeptide(L)'
;IACHYILSGDADLLINVVDASNLERNLYLTLQLLELGIPCIVALNMLDIAEKQNIRIEIDALTSRLGYPVIALVSTHGRGIAAL
;
A
#
# COMPACT_ATOMS: atom_id res chain seq x y z
N ILE A 1 15.64 3.84 -12.27
CA ILE A 1 16.20 2.86 -11.30
C ILE A 1 15.10 1.94 -10.77
N ALA A 2 14.08 2.45 -10.06
CA ALA A 2 12.98 1.62 -9.55
C ALA A 2 12.22 0.83 -10.64
N CYS A 3 11.80 1.49 -11.73
CA CYS A 3 11.07 0.81 -12.83
C CYS A 3 11.88 -0.34 -13.46
N HIS A 4 13.19 -0.17 -13.67
CA HIS A 4 14.05 -1.23 -14.21
C HIS A 4 14.12 -2.44 -13.29
N TYR A 5 14.20 -2.22 -11.97
CA TYR A 5 14.24 -3.31 -10.98
C TYR A 5 12.90 -4.04 -10.86
N ILE A 6 11.79 -3.30 -10.91
CA ILE A 6 10.45 -3.90 -10.92
C ILE A 6 10.25 -4.79 -12.15
N LEU A 7 10.72 -4.33 -13.32
CA LEU A 7 10.60 -5.07 -14.57
C LEU A 7 11.64 -6.19 -14.75
N SER A 8 12.74 -6.20 -13.98
CA SER A 8 13.69 -7.32 -14.03
C SER A 8 13.10 -8.59 -13.41
N GLY A 9 12.11 -8.46 -12.52
CA GLY A 9 11.48 -9.60 -11.86
C GLY A 9 12.36 -10.26 -10.79
N ASP A 10 13.44 -9.59 -10.35
CA ASP A 10 14.36 -10.12 -9.34
C ASP A 10 13.73 -10.22 -7.93
N ALA A 11 12.62 -9.51 -7.70
CA ALA A 11 11.89 -9.54 -6.45
C ALA A 11 10.69 -10.51 -6.54
N ASP A 12 10.60 -11.43 -5.58
CA ASP A 12 9.46 -12.35 -5.48
C ASP A 12 8.14 -11.64 -5.13
N LEU A 13 8.23 -10.50 -4.43
CA LEU A 13 7.11 -9.71 -3.96
C LEU A 13 7.51 -8.26 -3.69
N LEU A 14 6.58 -7.33 -3.87
CA LEU A 14 6.72 -5.92 -3.53
C LEU A 14 5.93 -5.56 -2.26
N ILE A 15 6.53 -4.73 -1.41
CA ILE A 15 5.80 -4.02 -0.36
C ILE A 15 5.58 -2.58 -0.86
N ASN A 16 4.34 -2.25 -1.18
CA ASN A 16 3.95 -0.94 -1.66
C ASN A 16 3.46 -0.08 -0.48
N VAL A 17 4.27 0.87 -0.03
CA VAL A 17 3.90 1.78 1.06
C VAL A 17 3.02 2.90 0.51
N VAL A 18 1.80 2.99 1.02
CA VAL A 18 0.76 3.93 0.59
C VAL A 18 0.40 4.87 1.73
N ASP A 19 0.39 6.18 1.46
CA ASP A 19 -0.07 7.18 2.42
C ASP A 19 -1.61 7.28 2.43
N ALA A 20 -2.23 6.91 3.55
CA ALA A 20 -3.66 6.97 3.79
C ALA A 20 -4.25 8.38 3.63
N SER A 21 -3.50 9.42 3.98
CA SER A 21 -3.96 10.82 3.88
C SER A 21 -4.02 11.31 2.42
N ASN A 22 -3.32 10.62 1.51
CA ASN A 22 -3.25 10.94 0.08
C ASN A 22 -3.60 9.73 -0.79
N LEU A 23 -4.59 8.93 -0.38
CA LEU A 23 -4.88 7.61 -0.96
C LEU A 23 -5.06 7.66 -2.49
N GLU A 24 -5.90 8.56 -3.02
CA GLU A 24 -6.18 8.67 -4.47
C GLU A 24 -4.90 8.81 -5.30
N ARG A 25 -3.99 9.71 -4.88
CA ARG A 25 -2.72 9.95 -5.55
C ARG A 25 -1.81 8.71 -5.51
N ASN A 26 -1.78 8.03 -4.36
CA ASN A 26 -0.92 6.86 -4.17
C ASN A 26 -1.46 5.61 -4.92
N LEU A 27 -2.77 5.54 -5.13
CA LEU A 27 -3.38 4.44 -5.88
C LEU A 27 -3.00 4.42 -7.36
N TYR A 28 -2.55 5.53 -7.96
CA TYR A 28 -2.04 5.52 -9.34
C TYR A 28 -0.84 4.58 -9.52
N LEU A 29 0.17 4.67 -8.66
CA LEU A 29 1.32 3.75 -8.70
C LEU A 29 0.87 2.33 -8.36
N THR A 30 -0.01 2.20 -7.36
CA THR A 30 -0.55 0.90 -6.95
C THR A 30 -1.18 0.19 -8.15
N LEU A 31 -2.04 0.85 -8.91
CA LEU A 31 -2.67 0.30 -10.10
C LEU A 31 -1.66 -0.14 -11.17
N GLN A 32 -0.59 0.64 -11.41
CA GLN A 32 0.47 0.23 -12.33
C GLN A 32 1.15 -1.08 -11.89
N LEU A 33 1.43 -1.23 -10.60
CA LEU A 33 2.01 -2.47 -10.06
C LEU A 33 1.04 -3.64 -10.18
N LEU A 34 -0.26 -3.40 -9.99
CA LEU A 34 -1.32 -4.40 -10.16
C LEU A 34 -1.42 -4.88 -11.61
N GLU A 35 -1.39 -3.96 -12.58
CA GLU A 35 -1.46 -4.26 -14.01
C GLU A 35 -0.26 -5.07 -14.52
N LEU A 36 0.91 -4.87 -13.90
CA LEU A 36 2.11 -5.67 -14.18
C LEU A 36 2.01 -7.11 -13.63
N GLY A 37 1.00 -7.41 -12.82
CA GLY A 37 0.79 -8.75 -12.26
C GLY A 37 1.84 -9.17 -11.23
N ILE A 38 2.55 -8.19 -10.64
CA ILE A 38 3.61 -8.47 -9.67
C ILE A 38 2.97 -8.65 -8.29
N PRO A 39 3.27 -9.76 -7.57
CA PRO A 39 2.78 -9.97 -6.21
C PRO A 39 3.10 -8.77 -5.32
N CYS A 40 2.07 -8.21 -4.67
CA CYS A 40 2.21 -6.98 -3.91
C CYS A 40 1.49 -7.09 -2.55
N ILE A 41 2.05 -6.48 -1.51
CA ILE A 41 1.39 -6.20 -0.24
C ILE A 41 1.34 -4.68 -0.07
N VAL A 42 0.15 -4.14 0.18
CA VAL A 42 -0.04 -2.71 0.40
C VAL A 42 0.12 -2.39 1.87
N ALA A 43 1.17 -1.65 2.20
CA ALA A 43 1.44 -1.12 3.52
C ALA A 43 0.79 0.26 3.67
N LEU A 44 -0.45 0.31 4.19
CA LEU A 44 -1.24 1.54 4.34
C LEU A 44 -0.79 2.31 5.59
N ASN A 45 0.02 3.34 5.41
CA ASN A 45 0.62 4.15 6.47
C ASN A 45 -0.14 5.47 6.69
N MET A 46 0.22 6.21 7.76
CA MET A 46 -0.30 7.55 8.08
C MET A 46 -1.82 7.59 8.38
N LEU A 47 -2.37 6.50 8.91
CA LEU A 47 -3.79 6.44 9.30
C LEU A 47 -4.18 7.50 10.34
N ASP A 48 -3.25 7.88 11.22
CA ASP A 48 -3.45 8.94 12.22
C ASP A 48 -3.61 10.33 11.58
N ILE A 49 -2.93 10.58 10.46
CA ILE A 49 -3.07 11.83 9.69
C ILE A 49 -4.38 11.81 8.91
N ALA A 50 -4.72 10.68 8.28
CA ALA A 50 -5.99 10.51 7.58
C ALA A 50 -7.19 10.75 8.53
N GLU A 51 -7.15 10.20 9.74
CA GLU A 51 -8.17 10.43 10.77
C GLU A 51 -8.31 11.91 11.14
N LYS A 52 -7.18 12.63 11.34
CA LYS A 52 -7.20 14.08 11.62
C LYS A 52 -7.81 14.91 10.49
N GLN A 53 -7.76 14.40 9.26
CA GLN A 53 -8.37 15.01 8.08
C GLN A 53 -9.83 14.57 7.85
N ASN A 54 -10.42 13.80 8.78
CA ASN A 54 -11.74 13.18 8.65
C ASN A 54 -11.85 12.21 7.46
N ILE A 55 -10.73 11.63 7.02
CA ILE A 55 -10.70 10.58 6.00
C ILE A 55 -10.85 9.23 6.71
N ARG A 56 -11.87 8.47 6.31
CA ARG A 56 -12.08 7.09 6.78
C ARG A 56 -11.83 6.13 5.64
N ILE A 57 -11.03 5.11 5.90
CA ILE A 57 -10.64 4.11 4.90
C ILE A 57 -11.13 2.74 5.37
N GLU A 58 -11.97 2.12 4.55
CA GLU A 58 -12.43 0.75 4.74
C GLU A 58 -11.39 -0.23 4.17
N ILE A 59 -10.53 -0.76 5.04
CA ILE A 59 -9.39 -1.60 4.64
C ILE A 59 -9.84 -2.87 3.93
N ASP A 60 -10.92 -3.51 4.40
CA ASP A 60 -11.44 -4.75 3.80
C ASP A 60 -12.00 -4.49 2.38
N ALA A 61 -12.66 -3.35 2.20
CA ALA A 61 -13.17 -2.94 0.89
C ALA A 61 -12.01 -2.61 -0.06
N LEU A 62 -10.96 -1.97 0.44
CA LEU A 62 -9.75 -1.66 -0.34
C LEU A 62 -9.03 -2.96 -0.75
N THR A 63 -8.84 -3.89 0.19
CA THR A 63 -8.26 -5.21 -0.05
C THR A 63 -9.04 -5.96 -1.13
N SER A 64 -10.37 -6.02 -1.00
CA SER A 64 -11.23 -6.72 -1.96
C SER A 64 -11.17 -6.12 -3.37
N ARG A 65 -10.99 -4.79 -3.48
CA ARG A 65 -10.92 -4.09 -4.77
C ARG A 65 -9.55 -4.18 -5.43
N LEU A 66 -8.47 -4.13 -4.64
CA LEU A 66 -7.11 -4.23 -5.16
C LEU A 66 -6.73 -5.68 -5.46
N GLY A 67 -7.34 -6.66 -4.79
CA GLY A 67 -7.03 -8.09 -4.94
C GLY A 67 -5.75 -8.52 -4.24
N TYR A 68 -5.12 -7.62 -3.48
CA TYR A 68 -3.91 -7.87 -2.72
C TYR A 68 -4.09 -7.47 -1.26
N PRO A 69 -3.33 -8.07 -0.32
CA PRO A 69 -3.41 -7.74 1.09
C PRO A 69 -3.12 -6.26 1.34
N VAL A 70 -3.97 -5.61 2.14
CA VAL A 70 -3.74 -4.25 2.65
C VAL A 70 -3.56 -4.33 4.15
N ILE A 71 -2.42 -3.83 4.64
CA ILE A 71 -2.04 -3.89 6.05
C ILE A 71 -1.87 -2.47 6.57
N ALA A 72 -2.64 -2.15 7.61
CA ALA A 72 -2.54 -0.88 8.31
C ALA A 72 -1.23 -0.78 9.09
N LEU A 73 -0.45 0.27 8.83
CA LEU A 73 0.77 0.60 9.53
C LEU A 73 0.68 1.96 10.23
N VAL A 74 1.29 2.05 11.40
CA VAL A 74 1.64 3.32 12.03
C VAL A 74 3.15 3.32 12.24
N SER A 75 3.89 3.73 11.20
CA SER A 75 5.36 3.63 11.18
C SER A 75 6.04 4.36 12.33
N THR A 76 5.47 5.49 12.78
CA THR A 76 6.00 6.28 13.91
C THR A 76 5.90 5.56 15.26
N HIS A 77 5.07 4.52 15.36
CA HIS A 77 4.84 3.77 16.61
C HIS A 77 5.17 2.28 16.46
N GLY A 78 5.73 1.87 15.31
CA GLY A 78 6.04 0.47 15.00
C GLY A 78 4.83 -0.47 14.95
N ARG A 79 3.60 0.05 14.97
CA ARG A 79 2.38 -0.78 14.94
C ARG A 79 2.13 -1.28 13.53
N GLY A 80 1.73 -2.54 13.42
CA GLY A 80 1.43 -3.21 12.15
C GLY A 80 2.65 -3.87 11.49
N ILE A 81 3.88 -3.63 11.95
CA ILE A 81 5.09 -4.27 11.40
C ILE A 81 5.06 -5.79 11.56
N ALA A 82 4.55 -6.31 12.68
CA ALA A 82 4.44 -7.75 12.90
C ALA A 82 3.33 -8.42 12.08
N ALA A 83 2.42 -7.64 11.49
CA ALA A 83 1.35 -8.13 10.63
C ALA A 83 1.74 -8.12 9.14
N LEU A 84 2.78 -7.34 8.79
CA LEU A 84 3.40 -7.24 7.46
C LEU A 84 4.37 -8.41 7.24
#